data_AF-A0A8H4BAG9-F1
#
_entry.id   AF-A0A8H4BAG9-F1
#
_cell.length_a   1.000
_cell.length_b   1.000
_cell.length_c   1.000
_cell.angle_alpha   90.00
_cell.angle_beta   90.00
_cell.angle_gamma   90.00
#
_symmetry.space_group_name_H-M   'P 1'
#
loop_
_entity.id
_entity.type
_entity.pdbx_description
1 polymer ?
#
loop_
_entity_poly.entity_id
_entity_poly.type
_entity_poly.pdbx_seq_one_letter_code
_entity_poly.pdbx_strand_id
1 'polypeptide(L)'
;AFIKDDTATLTSSGIHDGCIVYVMGDRANNEQLRQTASGNPEEVGYMIRISKVMDKIEGSKDKIEEFDIRVVSMLDGEQNDTMRKETEDLGIYLSELLMQSLIALDGVDCPSEFVTARANRRQGVKHCQELMDRVDQARAALKQQQNKQKL
;
A
#
# COMPACT_ATOMS: atom_id res chain seq x y z
N ALA A 1 28.01 -9.99 -5.50
CA ALA A 1 27.51 -9.55 -4.18
C ALA A 1 26.61 -8.34 -4.39
N PHE A 2 25.54 -8.19 -3.59
CA PHE A 2 24.70 -6.98 -3.62
C PHE A 2 25.14 -6.06 -2.49
N ILE A 3 25.52 -4.83 -2.83
CA ILE A 3 25.75 -3.77 -1.84
C ILE A 3 24.36 -3.34 -1.36
N LYS A 4 24.09 -3.49 -0.07
CA LYS A 4 22.79 -3.14 0.55
C LYS A 4 22.89 -1.99 1.56
N ASP A 5 24.11 -1.62 1.92
CA ASP A 5 24.39 -0.55 2.87
C ASP A 5 25.04 0.61 2.11
N ASP A 6 24.28 1.69 1.96
CA ASP A 6 24.70 2.87 1.20
C ASP A 6 25.69 3.76 1.99
N THR A 7 25.91 3.44 3.27
CA THR A 7 26.89 4.13 4.12
C THR A 7 28.25 3.43 4.16
N ALA A 8 28.32 2.18 3.69
CA ALA A 8 29.54 1.42 3.64
C ALA A 8 30.49 1.94 2.54
N THR A 9 31.79 2.02 2.85
CA THR A 9 32.78 2.33 1.82
C THR A 9 32.88 1.21 0.79
N LEU A 10 33.26 1.55 -0.44
CA LEU A 10 33.48 0.55 -1.50
C LEU A 10 34.53 -0.47 -1.09
N THR A 11 35.61 -0.02 -0.46
CA THR A 11 36.69 -0.89 0.02
C THR A 11 36.23 -1.85 1.13
N SER A 12 35.41 -1.39 2.08
CA SER A 12 34.82 -2.27 3.11
C SER A 12 33.85 -3.29 2.54
N SER A 13 33.29 -3.02 1.36
CA SER A 13 32.46 -3.96 0.58
C SER A 13 33.29 -4.91 -0.30
N GLY A 14 34.62 -4.90 -0.18
CA GLY A 14 35.53 -5.73 -0.97
C GLY A 14 35.69 -5.27 -2.42
N ILE A 15 35.33 -4.02 -2.73
CA ILE A 15 35.45 -3.44 -4.07
C ILE A 15 36.78 -2.70 -4.14
N HIS A 16 37.61 -3.12 -5.09
CA HIS A 16 38.95 -2.61 -5.33
C HIS A 16 39.10 -2.16 -6.78
N ASP A 17 40.27 -1.62 -7.11
CA ASP A 17 40.59 -1.26 -8.48
C ASP A 17 40.49 -2.48 -9.43
N GLY A 18 39.95 -2.26 -10.62
CA GLY A 18 39.64 -3.33 -11.60
C GLY A 18 38.33 -4.10 -11.37
N CYS A 19 37.58 -3.84 -10.29
CA CYS A 19 36.25 -4.43 -10.10
C CYS A 19 35.21 -3.84 -11.07
N ILE A 20 34.31 -4.68 -11.59
CA ILE A 20 33.16 -4.24 -12.40
C ILE A 20 31.91 -4.21 -11.53
N VAL A 21 31.26 -3.06 -11.47
CA VAL A 21 30.02 -2.84 -10.69
C VAL A 21 28.87 -2.53 -11.65
N TYR A 22 27.74 -3.20 -11.44
CA TYR A 22 26.51 -2.96 -12.19
C TYR A 22 25.49 -2.28 -11.27
N VAL A 23 24.99 -1.12 -11.69
CA VAL A 23 23.86 -0.46 -11.04
C VAL A 23 22.58 -0.97 -11.70
N MET A 24 21.75 -1.65 -10.92
CA MET A 24 20.46 -2.17 -11.36
C MET A 24 19.36 -1.21 -10.93
N GLY A 25 18.60 -0.67 -11.89
CA GLY A 25 17.49 0.24 -11.62
C GLY A 25 16.90 0.83 -12.90
N ASP A 26 15.73 1.46 -12.75
CA ASP A 26 15.06 2.14 -13.84
C ASP A 26 15.55 3.59 -13.94
N ARG A 27 15.89 4.06 -15.15
CA ARG A 27 16.21 5.47 -15.37
C ARG A 27 14.92 6.26 -15.48
N ALA A 28 14.83 7.33 -14.69
CA ALA A 28 13.77 8.32 -14.83
C ALA A 28 13.80 8.92 -16.24
N ASN A 29 12.65 8.98 -16.90
CA ASN A 29 12.50 9.64 -18.18
C ASN A 29 12.22 11.16 -17.98
N ASN A 30 12.35 11.94 -19.06
CA ASN A 30 12.15 13.39 -19.02
C ASN A 30 10.72 13.80 -18.60
N GLU A 31 9.73 12.95 -18.85
CA GLU A 31 8.34 13.22 -18.48
C GLU A 31 8.14 13.08 -16.96
N GLN A 32 8.68 12.02 -16.37
CA GLN A 32 8.65 11.78 -14.93
C GLN A 32 9.42 12.87 -14.17
N LEU A 33 10.57 13.31 -14.68
CA LEU A 33 11.33 14.40 -14.10
C LEU A 33 10.52 15.71 -14.03
N ARG A 34 9.70 16.01 -15.05
CA ARG A 34 8.82 17.19 -15.06
C ARG A 34 7.69 17.13 -14.03
N GLN A 35 7.36 15.93 -13.53
CA GLN A 35 6.36 15.76 -12.48
C GLN A 35 6.94 15.99 -11.08
N THR A 36 8.28 15.99 -10.95
CA THR A 36 8.96 16.31 -9.70
C THR A 36 9.12 17.82 -9.53
N ALA A 37 9.00 18.32 -8.31
CA ALA A 37 9.28 19.73 -8.02
C ALA A 37 10.79 20.03 -8.04
N SER A 38 11.62 19.04 -7.70
CA SER A 38 13.08 19.18 -7.63
C SER A 38 13.80 19.01 -8.97
N GLY A 39 13.16 18.37 -9.96
CA GLY A 39 13.85 17.90 -11.17
C GLY A 39 14.87 16.78 -10.89
N ASN A 40 14.84 16.17 -9.70
CA ASN A 40 15.80 15.15 -9.30
C ASN A 40 15.28 13.75 -9.70
N PRO A 41 16.07 12.93 -10.45
CA PRO A 41 15.70 11.56 -10.78
C PRO A 41 15.48 10.66 -9.55
N GLU A 42 16.07 11.01 -8.40
CA GLU A 42 15.85 10.28 -7.16
C GLU A 42 14.42 10.48 -6.63
N GLU A 43 13.87 11.70 -6.71
CA GLU A 43 12.48 11.99 -6.33
C GLU A 43 11.50 11.14 -7.16
N VAL A 44 11.82 10.91 -8.44
CA VAL A 44 11.07 9.98 -9.30
C VAL A 44 11.08 8.56 -8.73
N GLY A 45 12.20 8.09 -8.21
CA GLY A 45 12.30 6.77 -7.56
C GLY A 45 11.41 6.63 -6.32
N TYR A 46 11.31 7.69 -5.51
CA TYR A 46 10.34 7.74 -4.40
C TYR A 46 8.89 7.71 -4.92
N MET A 47 8.59 8.51 -5.94
CA MET A 47 7.25 8.54 -6.56
C MET A 47 6.86 7.18 -7.11
N ILE A 48 7.74 6.47 -7.82
CA ILE A 48 7.48 5.13 -8.34
C ILE A 48 7.17 4.14 -7.22
N ARG A 49 7.94 4.16 -6.12
CA ARG A 49 7.68 3.29 -4.96
C ARG A 49 6.31 3.56 -4.35
N ILE A 50 5.95 4.82 -4.16
CA ILE A 50 4.64 5.23 -3.65
C ILE A 50 3.54 4.77 -4.61
N SER A 51 3.69 5.01 -5.92
CA SER A 51 2.72 4.60 -6.94
C SER A 51 2.48 3.10 -6.94
N LYS A 52 3.53 2.27 -6.81
CA LYS A 52 3.36 0.80 -6.73
C LYS A 52 2.48 0.38 -5.55
N VAL A 53 2.60 1.05 -4.40
CA VAL A 53 1.74 0.77 -3.24
C VAL A 53 0.33 1.29 -3.49
N MET A 54 0.19 2.47 -4.11
CA MET A 54 -1.11 3.02 -4.51
C MET A 54 -1.85 2.13 -5.50
N ASP A 55 -1.17 1.53 -6.47
CA ASP A 55 -1.78 0.60 -7.42
C ASP A 55 -2.33 -0.64 -6.70
N LYS A 56 -1.66 -1.12 -5.64
CA LYS A 56 -2.14 -2.22 -4.80
C LYS A 56 -3.41 -1.84 -4.03
N ILE A 57 -3.46 -0.61 -3.50
CA ILE A 57 -4.64 -0.06 -2.81
C ILE A 57 -5.79 0.09 -3.81
N GLU A 58 -5.53 0.65 -4.99
CA GLU A 58 -6.53 0.86 -6.05
C GLU A 58 -7.11 -0.47 -6.51
N GLY A 59 -6.26 -1.46 -6.78
CA GLY A 59 -6.69 -2.81 -7.17
C GLY A 59 -7.45 -3.58 -6.08
N SER A 60 -7.55 -3.04 -4.86
CA SER A 60 -8.37 -3.63 -3.80
C SER A 60 -9.81 -3.11 -3.78
N LYS A 61 -10.11 -2.00 -4.47
CA LYS A 61 -11.42 -1.32 -4.39
C LYS A 61 -12.59 -2.20 -4.84
N ASP A 62 -12.44 -2.93 -5.93
CA ASP A 62 -13.50 -3.82 -6.44
C ASP A 62 -13.86 -4.88 -5.39
N LYS A 63 -12.86 -5.41 -4.67
CA LYS A 63 -13.08 -6.38 -3.58
C LYS A 63 -13.71 -5.74 -2.35
N ILE A 64 -13.41 -4.48 -2.06
CA ILE A 64 -14.06 -3.72 -0.98
C ILE A 64 -15.54 -3.50 -1.33
N GLU A 65 -15.85 -3.15 -2.58
CA GLU A 65 -17.23 -3.03 -3.04
C GLU A 65 -17.98 -4.37 -2.99
N GLU A 66 -17.34 -5.45 -3.44
CA GLU A 66 -17.88 -6.80 -3.31
C GLU A 66 -18.15 -7.16 -1.83
N PHE A 67 -17.23 -6.85 -0.93
CA PHE A 67 -17.38 -7.07 0.50
C PHE A 67 -18.58 -6.31 1.06
N ASP A 68 -18.74 -5.03 0.71
CA ASP A 68 -19.88 -4.23 1.15
C ASP A 68 -21.21 -4.80 0.67
N ILE A 69 -21.30 -5.22 -0.60
CA ILE A 69 -22.50 -5.86 -1.17
C ILE A 69 -22.84 -7.13 -0.37
N ARG A 70 -21.84 -7.98 -0.09
CA ARG A 70 -22.03 -9.20 0.71
C ARG A 70 -22.51 -8.88 2.12
N VAL A 71 -21.95 -7.85 2.76
CA VAL A 71 -22.38 -7.42 4.11
C VAL A 71 -23.82 -6.93 4.10
N VAL A 72 -24.23 -6.15 3.10
CA VAL A 72 -25.63 -5.70 2.95
C VAL A 72 -26.58 -6.89 2.77
N SER A 73 -26.27 -7.82 1.86
CA SER A 73 -27.08 -9.04 1.68
C SER A 73 -27.22 -9.87 2.96
N MET A 74 -26.14 -9.98 3.75
CA MET A 74 -26.17 -10.66 5.05
C MET A 74 -27.10 -9.93 6.04
N LEU A 75 -27.03 -8.60 6.08
CA LEU A 75 -27.88 -7.75 6.95
C LEU A 75 -29.38 -7.91 6.62
N ASP A 76 -29.71 -8.08 5.35
CA ASP A 76 -31.09 -8.28 4.86
C ASP A 76 -31.64 -9.70 5.09
N GLY A 77 -30.86 -10.60 5.70
CA GLY A 77 -31.32 -11.91 6.16
C GLY A 77 -31.04 -13.08 5.23
N GLU A 78 -30.25 -12.89 4.16
CA GLU A 78 -29.72 -13.99 3.36
C GLU A 78 -28.61 -14.71 4.14
N GLN A 79 -29.01 -15.67 4.97
CA GLN A 79 -28.10 -16.34 5.92
C GLN A 79 -27.72 -17.73 5.42
N ASN A 80 -26.52 -17.85 4.84
CA ASN A 80 -25.80 -19.12 4.68
C ASN A 80 -24.50 -19.06 5.48
N ASP A 81 -24.28 -20.02 6.39
CA ASP A 81 -23.08 -20.08 7.23
C ASP A 81 -21.78 -20.08 6.42
N THR A 82 -21.80 -20.67 5.22
CA THR A 82 -20.67 -20.69 4.30
C THR A 82 -20.37 -19.29 3.77
N MET A 83 -21.39 -18.61 3.24
CA MET A 83 -21.25 -17.25 2.71
C MET A 83 -20.86 -16.25 3.80
N ARG A 84 -21.34 -16.45 5.04
CA ARG A 84 -20.95 -15.63 6.19
C ARG A 84 -19.46 -15.75 6.46
N LYS A 85 -18.95 -16.98 6.58
CA LYS A 85 -17.52 -17.22 6.81
C LYS A 85 -16.66 -16.64 5.69
N GLU A 86 -17.04 -16.85 4.44
CA GLU A 86 -16.33 -16.28 3.29
C GLU A 86 -16.30 -14.75 3.33
N THR A 87 -17.40 -14.12 3.77
CA THR A 87 -17.48 -12.66 3.93
C THR A 87 -16.57 -12.18 5.06
N GLU A 88 -16.53 -12.89 6.20
CA GLU A 88 -15.59 -12.59 7.29
C GLU A 88 -14.13 -12.70 6.85
N ASP A 89 -13.78 -13.80 6.16
CA ASP A 89 -12.44 -14.06 5.67
C ASP A 89 -12.02 -12.98 4.66
N LEU A 90 -12.93 -12.55 3.77
CA LEU A 90 -12.69 -11.43 2.85
C LEU A 90 -12.43 -10.12 3.60
N GLY A 91 -13.23 -9.81 4.63
CA GLY A 91 -13.04 -8.61 5.46
C GLY A 91 -11.70 -8.61 6.20
N ILE A 92 -11.26 -9.76 6.72
CA ILE A 92 -9.93 -9.91 7.34
C ILE A 92 -8.82 -9.70 6.31
N TYR A 93 -8.94 -10.36 5.15
CA TYR A 93 -7.98 -10.20 4.05
C TYR A 93 -7.82 -8.74 3.62
N LEU A 94 -8.93 -8.02 3.45
CA LEU A 94 -8.90 -6.61 3.06
C LEU A 94 -8.26 -5.71 4.13
N SER A 95 -8.60 -5.95 5.40
CA SER A 95 -8.01 -5.21 6.54
C SER A 95 -6.49 -5.39 6.59
N GLU A 96 -6.01 -6.63 6.44
CA GLU A 96 -4.57 -6.95 6.40
C GLU A 96 -3.88 -6.34 5.17
N LEU A 97 -4.51 -6.45 3.99
CA LEU A 97 -3.99 -5.90 2.73
C LEU A 97 -3.76 -4.39 2.83
N LEU A 98 -4.75 -3.66 3.36
CA LEU A 98 -4.70 -2.22 3.52
C LEU A 98 -3.69 -1.83 4.61
N MET A 99 -3.64 -2.56 5.73
CA MET A 99 -2.67 -2.31 6.81
C MET A 99 -1.22 -2.48 6.31
N GLN A 100 -0.92 -3.55 5.57
CA GLN A 100 0.38 -3.75 4.95
C GLN A 100 0.73 -2.63 3.96
N SER A 101 -0.26 -2.14 3.21
CA SER A 101 -0.07 -1.05 2.25
C SER A 101 0.21 0.27 2.98
N LEU A 102 -0.47 0.53 4.09
CA LEU A 102 -0.21 1.69 4.95
C LEU A 102 1.21 1.66 5.53
N ILE A 103 1.63 0.51 6.08
CA ILE A 103 3.01 0.31 6.59
C ILE A 103 4.03 0.53 5.46
N ALA A 104 3.75 0.03 4.26
CA ALA A 104 4.64 0.23 3.12
C ALA A 104 4.75 1.71 2.70
N LEU A 105 3.65 2.48 2.76
CA LEU A 105 3.68 3.92 2.52
C LEU A 105 4.47 4.66 3.59
N ASP A 106 4.28 4.33 4.87
CA ASP A 106 4.99 4.94 5.99
C ASP A 106 6.50 4.63 5.96
N GLY A 107 6.86 3.45 5.45
CA GLY A 107 8.26 3.06 5.22
C GLY A 107 8.98 3.84 4.13
N VAL A 108 8.27 4.66 3.33
CA VAL A 108 8.89 5.53 2.33
C VAL A 108 9.34 6.85 3.00
N ASP A 109 10.60 6.88 3.45
CA ASP A 109 11.20 8.07 4.06
C ASP A 109 11.70 9.06 3.00
N CYS A 110 10.82 9.98 2.58
CA CYS A 110 11.14 11.00 1.59
C CYS A 110 11.89 12.18 2.23
N PRO A 111 13.08 12.57 1.72
CA PRO A 111 13.76 13.80 2.09
C PRO A 111 12.88 15.06 2.03
N SER A 112 13.24 16.07 2.82
CA SER A 112 12.42 17.27 3.03
C SER A 112 12.15 18.07 1.75
N GLU A 113 13.12 18.04 0.86
CA GLU A 113 13.20 18.70 -0.45
C GLU A 113 12.36 18.00 -1.53
N PHE A 114 11.98 16.74 -1.34
CA PHE A 114 11.14 15.97 -2.28
C PHE A 114 9.65 16.19 -1.99
N VAL A 115 9.22 17.43 -2.23
CA VAL A 115 7.88 17.92 -1.88
C VAL A 115 6.78 17.13 -2.59
N THR A 116 6.97 16.78 -3.86
CA THR A 116 5.97 16.03 -4.64
C THR A 116 5.84 14.61 -4.10
N ALA A 117 6.97 13.92 -3.89
CA ALA A 117 6.95 12.57 -3.32
C ALA A 117 6.29 12.56 -1.92
N ARG A 118 6.58 13.53 -1.06
CA ARG A 118 5.94 13.67 0.25
C ARG A 118 4.45 13.94 0.15
N ALA A 119 4.01 14.76 -0.80
CA ALA A 119 2.60 15.04 -1.04
C ALA A 119 1.87 13.77 -1.49
N ASN A 120 2.41 13.03 -2.46
CA ASN A 120 1.86 11.77 -2.95
C ASN A 120 1.77 10.73 -1.82
N ARG A 121 2.81 10.61 -0.99
CA ARG A 121 2.79 9.72 0.18
C ARG A 121 1.64 10.07 1.14
N ARG A 122 1.49 11.35 1.49
CA ARG A 122 0.39 11.80 2.39
C ARG A 122 -0.98 11.53 1.80
N GLN A 123 -1.16 11.78 0.51
CA GLN A 123 -2.42 11.47 -0.18
C GLN A 123 -2.70 9.98 -0.15
N GLY A 124 -1.69 9.14 -0.38
CA GLY A 124 -1.83 7.70 -0.32
C GLY A 124 -2.19 7.18 1.06
N VAL A 125 -1.54 7.70 2.11
CA VAL A 125 -1.85 7.36 3.51
C VAL A 125 -3.31 7.71 3.82
N LYS A 126 -3.74 8.93 3.49
CA LYS A 126 -5.12 9.36 3.70
C LYS A 126 -6.12 8.45 2.98
N HIS A 127 -5.83 8.13 1.72
CA HIS A 127 -6.72 7.29 0.92
C HIS A 127 -6.79 5.85 1.46
N CYS A 128 -5.66 5.29 1.87
CA CYS A 128 -5.61 3.96 2.49
C CYS A 128 -6.43 3.93 3.79
N GLN A 129 -6.29 4.95 4.63
CA GLN A 129 -7.04 5.08 5.89
C GLN A 129 -8.55 5.18 5.65
N GLU A 130 -8.99 5.99 4.67
CA GLU A 130 -10.41 6.07 4.31
C GLU A 130 -11.00 4.71 3.90
N LEU A 131 -10.24 3.89 3.18
CA LEU A 131 -10.65 2.54 2.80
C LEU A 131 -10.63 1.57 4.00
N MET A 132 -9.66 1.68 4.90
CA MET A 132 -9.63 0.89 6.14
C MET A 132 -10.84 1.18 7.01
N ASP A 133 -11.18 2.46 7.21
CA ASP A 133 -12.35 2.88 7.97
C ASP A 133 -13.65 2.28 7.39
N ARG A 134 -13.77 2.26 6.06
CA ARG A 134 -14.91 1.65 5.35
C ARG A 134 -15.00 0.15 5.63
N VAL A 135 -13.90 -0.58 5.49
CA VAL A 135 -13.84 -2.03 5.76
C VAL A 135 -14.17 -2.32 7.23
N ASP A 136 -13.61 -1.55 8.16
CA ASP A 136 -13.83 -1.76 9.59
C ASP A 136 -15.28 -1.46 10.01
N GLN A 137 -15.91 -0.44 9.42
CA GLN A 137 -17.34 -0.17 9.61
C GLN A 137 -18.21 -1.33 9.14
N ALA A 138 -17.97 -1.85 7.93
CA ALA A 138 -18.71 -2.99 7.38
C ALA A 138 -18.52 -4.27 8.22
N ARG A 139 -17.29 -4.55 8.67
CA ARG A 139 -17.01 -5.66 9.60
C ARG A 139 -17.70 -5.49 10.95
N ALA A 140 -17.75 -4.27 11.48
CA ALA A 140 -18.45 -3.97 12.72
C ALA A 140 -19.95 -4.22 12.59
N ALA A 141 -20.57 -3.83 11.47
CA ALA A 141 -21.98 -4.09 11.18
C ALA A 141 -22.29 -5.60 11.15
N LEU A 142 -21.46 -6.38 10.46
CA LEU A 142 -21.58 -7.84 10.39
C LEU A 142 -21.53 -8.48 11.79
N LYS A 143 -20.56 -8.05 12.63
CA LYS A 143 -20.41 -8.54 14.00
C LYS A 143 -21.60 -8.18 14.91
N GLN A 144 -22.18 -6.98 14.75
CA GLN A 144 -23.36 -6.57 15.52
C GLN A 144 -24.58 -7.43 15.18
N GLN A 145 -24.77 -7.77 13.90
CA GLN A 145 -25.86 -8.64 13.48
C GLN A 145 -25.75 -10.04 14.11
N GLN A 146 -24.55 -10.59 14.20
CA GLN A 146 -24.31 -11.88 14.86
C GLN A 146 -24.69 -11.85 16.34
N ASN A 147 -24.35 -10.77 17.04
CA ASN A 147 -24.70 -10.64 18.46
C ASN A 147 -26.22 -10.53 18.67
N LYS A 148 -26.95 -9.89 17.75
CA LYS A 148 -28.42 -9.82 17.79
C LYS A 148 -29.09 -11.18 17.57
N GLN A 149 -28.50 -12.08 16.78
CA GLN A 149 -29.05 -13.42 16.54
C GLN A 149 -28.79 -14.42 17.68
N LYS A 150 -27.87 -14.09 18.61
CA LYS A 150 -27.52 -14.93 19.76
C LYS A 150 -28.32 -14.60 21.04
N LEU A 151 -29.00 -13.45 21.08
CA LEU A 151 -29.95 -13.07 22.14
C LEU A 151 -31.36 -13.55 21.80
#